data_AF-A0A9X3XXI4-F1
#
_entry.id   AF-A0A9X3XXI4-F1
#
_cell.length_a   1.000
_cell.length_b   1.000
_cell.length_c   1.000
_cell.angle_alpha   90.00
_cell.angle_beta   90.00
_cell.angle_gamma   90.00
#
_symmetry.space_group_name_H-M   'P 1'
#
loop_
_entity.id
_entity.type
_entity.pdbx_description
1 polymer ?
#
loop_
_entity_poly.entity_id
_entity_poly.type
_entity_poly.pdbx_seq_one_letter_code
_entity_poly.pdbx_strand_id
1 'polypeptide(L)'
;MESFISFLGSSLLANILAFLGIVIAIIPQKDTVSIDNSTTYYFESGNTSHSNDQFAMLLSGLGILITYITYAFFQSYYSIILLSLAFLVMIRYRILKIAYRKQMIIPAILVIVSITLHHFLPSEVINYWHHAYKIDMQQSNTLSKLVDQLTKPMSEIINLITTVKTSPLSIAILANIMFVAIATISMLQDLFRPKEKIKVTKNFDIIATIIFLAIIVSFMFYTENNSPARIVTEHVIYFLTN
;
A
#
# COMPACT_ATOMS: atom_id res chain seq x y z
N MET A 1 -18.30 16.06 7.79
CA MET A 1 -18.54 15.83 9.23
C MET A 1 -19.55 14.71 9.45
N GLU A 2 -20.70 14.72 8.77
CA GLU A 2 -21.68 13.62 8.84
C GLU A 2 -21.14 12.26 8.36
N SER A 3 -20.36 12.18 7.27
CA SER A 3 -19.77 10.89 6.85
C SER A 3 -18.73 10.35 7.84
N PHE A 4 -18.03 11.23 8.56
CA PHE A 4 -17.09 10.84 9.60
C PHE A 4 -17.81 10.29 10.84
N ILE A 5 -18.91 10.93 11.24
CA ILE A 5 -19.76 10.46 12.34
C ILE A 5 -20.47 9.15 11.97
N SER A 6 -20.94 9.03 10.72
CA SER A 6 -21.50 7.80 10.16
C SER A 6 -20.47 6.66 10.14
N PHE A 7 -19.23 6.95 9.76
CA PHE A 7 -18.12 5.98 9.79
C PHE A 7 -17.80 5.51 11.22
N LEU A 8 -17.74 6.42 12.19
CA LEU A 8 -17.55 6.10 13.61
C LEU A 8 -18.66 5.21 14.19
N GLY A 9 -19.90 5.38 13.71
CA GLY A 9 -21.04 4.53 14.10
C GLY A 9 -21.21 3.26 13.26
N SER A 10 -20.35 3.00 12.28
CA SER A 10 -20.57 1.93 11.30
C SER A 10 -20.16 0.55 11.84
N SER A 11 -20.86 -0.49 11.36
CA SER A 11 -20.48 -1.89 11.54
C SER A 11 -19.06 -2.18 11.04
N LEU A 12 -18.55 -1.36 10.12
CA LEU A 12 -17.21 -1.45 9.56
C LEU A 12 -16.16 -1.04 10.59
N LEU A 13 -16.36 0.05 11.34
CA LEU A 13 -15.49 0.42 12.46
C LEU A 13 -15.56 -0.60 13.60
N ALA A 14 -16.74 -1.14 13.87
CA ALA A 14 -16.90 -2.23 14.83
C ALA A 14 -16.12 -3.50 14.40
N ASN A 15 -16.11 -3.83 13.10
CA ASN A 15 -15.29 -4.92 12.57
C ASN A 15 -13.79 -4.64 12.65
N ILE A 16 -13.35 -3.39 12.48
CA ILE A 16 -11.94 -2.98 12.68
C ILE A 16 -11.56 -3.11 14.16
N LEU A 17 -12.42 -2.65 15.07
CA LEU A 17 -12.20 -2.77 16.51
C LEU A 17 -12.24 -4.23 16.96
N ALA A 18 -13.13 -5.05 16.39
CA ALA A 18 -13.18 -6.49 16.62
C ALA A 18 -11.92 -7.17 16.10
N PHE A 19 -11.40 -6.77 14.94
CA PHE A 19 -10.13 -7.26 14.41
C PHE A 19 -8.96 -6.84 15.30
N LEU A 20 -8.88 -5.58 15.74
CA LEU A 20 -7.91 -5.13 16.74
C LEU A 20 -8.04 -5.93 18.04
N GLY A 21 -9.27 -6.25 18.46
CA GLY A 21 -9.56 -7.13 19.58
C GLY A 21 -9.04 -8.55 19.38
N ILE A 22 -9.20 -9.13 18.20
CA ILE A 22 -8.66 -10.44 17.81
C ILE A 22 -7.13 -10.39 17.76
N VAL A 23 -6.54 -9.33 17.20
CA VAL A 23 -5.08 -9.08 17.19
C VAL A 23 -4.54 -9.06 18.62
N ILE A 24 -5.24 -8.39 19.54
CA ILE A 24 -4.91 -8.30 20.96
C ILE A 24 -5.09 -9.66 21.66
N ALA A 25 -6.16 -10.40 21.36
CA ALA A 25 -6.45 -11.70 21.95
C ALA A 25 -5.46 -12.79 21.52
N ILE A 26 -4.84 -12.65 20.34
CA ILE A 26 -3.88 -13.62 19.78
C ILE A 26 -2.42 -13.30 20.20
N ILE A 27 -2.18 -12.18 20.90
CA ILE A 27 -0.84 -11.80 21.43
C ILE A 27 -0.21 -12.99 22.17
N PRO A 28 1.03 -13.43 21.81
CA PRO A 28 1.69 -14.53 22.51
C PRO A 28 2.03 -14.07 23.93
N GLN A 29 1.58 -14.85 24.91
CA GLN A 29 1.89 -14.60 26.32
C GLN A 29 3.24 -15.15 26.75
N LYS A 30 3.95 -15.95 25.93
CA LYS A 30 5.34 -16.38 26.18
C LYS A 30 6.02 -17.03 24.98
N ASP A 31 7.35 -16.92 25.00
CA ASP A 31 8.42 -17.43 24.13
C ASP A 31 8.69 -16.66 22.82
N THR A 32 9.47 -15.58 22.97
CA THR A 32 10.08 -14.79 21.89
C THR A 32 11.49 -15.28 21.58
N VAL A 33 11.86 -15.38 20.29
CA VAL A 33 13.24 -15.67 19.87
C VAL A 33 14.20 -14.58 20.34
N SER A 34 15.38 -14.96 20.84
CA SER A 34 16.45 -14.04 21.25
C SER A 34 16.96 -13.22 20.07
N ILE A 35 17.10 -11.91 20.25
CA ILE A 35 17.65 -11.01 19.23
C ILE A 35 19.13 -11.36 19.02
N ASP A 36 19.54 -11.52 17.77
CA ASP A 36 20.93 -11.80 17.39
C ASP A 36 21.86 -10.63 17.79
N ASN A 37 23.16 -10.92 17.91
CA ASN A 37 24.29 -10.17 18.49
C ASN A 37 24.59 -8.77 17.88
N SER A 38 23.56 -7.97 17.63
CA SER A 38 23.66 -6.56 17.22
C SER A 38 22.37 -5.75 17.46
N THR A 39 21.38 -6.28 18.20
CA THR A 39 20.05 -5.66 18.43
C THR A 39 19.19 -5.43 17.17
N THR A 40 19.65 -5.88 15.99
CA THR A 40 19.09 -5.43 14.70
C THR A 40 18.18 -6.46 14.02
N TYR A 41 18.47 -7.76 14.17
CA TYR A 41 17.73 -8.86 13.54
C TYR A 41 17.26 -9.89 14.58
N TYR A 42 16.14 -10.58 14.32
CA TYR A 42 15.64 -11.63 15.21
C TYR A 42 16.35 -12.98 15.07
N PHE A 43 17.06 -13.19 13.96
CA PHE A 43 17.71 -14.46 13.65
C PHE A 43 19.13 -14.18 13.16
N GLU A 44 20.03 -15.12 13.43
CA GLU A 44 21.42 -15.03 12.99
C GLU A 44 21.54 -15.05 11.47
N SER A 45 22.40 -14.18 10.95
CA SER A 45 22.67 -14.03 9.53
C SER A 45 23.43 -15.26 8.98
N GLY A 46 22.74 -16.16 8.29
CA GLY A 46 23.41 -17.13 7.40
C GLY A 46 24.10 -16.43 6.22
N ASN A 47 25.15 -17.04 5.64
CA ASN A 47 25.84 -16.51 4.46
C ASN A 47 24.84 -16.27 3.31
N THR A 48 24.44 -15.00 3.10
CA THR A 48 23.51 -14.64 2.03
C THR A 48 24.26 -14.37 0.73
N SER A 49 23.94 -15.14 -0.31
CA SER A 49 24.31 -14.84 -1.70
C SER A 49 23.73 -13.49 -2.13
N HIS A 50 24.51 -12.72 -2.87
CA HIS A 50 24.09 -11.44 -3.45
C HIS A 50 22.93 -11.66 -4.43
N SER A 51 21.83 -10.93 -4.26
CA SER A 51 20.72 -10.91 -5.23
C SER A 51 21.05 -9.96 -6.38
N ASN A 52 20.66 -10.32 -7.60
CA ASN A 52 20.99 -9.60 -8.82
C ASN A 52 20.14 -8.32 -8.98
N ASP A 53 20.75 -7.14 -8.84
CA ASP A 53 20.09 -5.83 -8.80
C ASP A 53 19.33 -5.47 -10.10
N GLN A 54 19.72 -6.05 -11.24
CA GLN A 54 19.05 -5.81 -12.53
C GLN A 54 17.64 -6.44 -12.60
N PHE A 55 17.43 -7.57 -11.91
CA PHE A 55 16.11 -8.22 -11.87
C PHE A 55 15.13 -7.41 -11.01
N ALA A 56 15.62 -6.72 -9.98
CA ALA A 56 14.81 -5.86 -9.12
C ALA A 56 14.30 -4.60 -9.85
N MET A 57 15.11 -4.03 -10.75
CA MET A 57 14.73 -2.87 -11.58
C MET A 57 13.66 -3.23 -12.63
N LEU A 58 13.73 -4.41 -13.24
CA LEU A 58 12.71 -4.86 -14.22
C LEU A 58 11.39 -5.20 -13.51
N LEU A 59 11.48 -5.77 -12.30
CA LEU A 59 10.33 -6.03 -11.45
C LEU A 59 9.66 -4.75 -10.93
N SER A 60 10.40 -3.66 -10.72
CA SER A 60 9.83 -2.39 -10.26
C SER A 60 9.03 -1.67 -11.34
N GLY A 61 9.49 -1.70 -12.61
CA GLY A 61 8.74 -1.17 -13.75
C GLY A 61 7.44 -1.94 -14.03
N LEU A 62 7.49 -3.27 -14.01
CA LEU A 62 6.29 -4.12 -14.07
C LEU A 62 5.41 -3.99 -12.83
N GLY A 63 5.99 -3.64 -11.68
CA GLY A 63 5.28 -3.49 -10.41
C GLY A 63 4.17 -2.44 -10.48
N ILE A 64 4.39 -1.32 -11.17
CA ILE A 64 3.36 -0.28 -11.35
C ILE A 64 2.20 -0.80 -12.21
N LEU A 65 2.50 -1.48 -13.31
CA LEU A 65 1.49 -2.07 -14.19
C LEU A 65 0.66 -3.15 -13.46
N ILE A 66 1.34 -4.05 -12.75
CA ILE A 66 0.69 -5.11 -11.95
C ILE A 66 -0.17 -4.47 -10.85
N THR A 67 0.33 -3.45 -10.17
CA THR A 67 -0.42 -2.73 -9.13
C THR A 67 -1.66 -2.08 -9.72
N TYR A 68 -1.52 -1.37 -10.83
CA TYR A 68 -2.63 -0.72 -11.52
C TYR A 68 -3.72 -1.72 -11.89
N ILE A 69 -3.33 -2.81 -12.57
CA ILE A 69 -4.27 -3.85 -13.01
C ILE A 69 -4.96 -4.47 -11.78
N THR A 70 -4.19 -4.91 -10.80
CA THR A 70 -4.71 -5.54 -9.58
C THR A 70 -5.69 -4.62 -8.85
N TYR A 71 -5.34 -3.34 -8.72
CA TYR A 71 -6.20 -2.37 -8.07
C TYR A 71 -7.45 -2.06 -8.89
N ALA A 72 -7.36 -1.93 -10.21
CA ALA A 72 -8.52 -1.73 -11.08
C ALA A 72 -9.55 -2.86 -10.93
N PHE A 73 -9.11 -4.11 -10.73
CA PHE A 73 -10.00 -5.23 -10.44
C PHE A 73 -10.57 -5.21 -9.03
N PHE A 74 -9.72 -4.95 -8.03
CA PHE A 74 -10.06 -5.18 -6.64
C PHE A 74 -10.33 -3.91 -5.83
N GLN A 75 -10.47 -2.74 -6.47
CA GLN A 75 -10.60 -1.44 -5.80
C GLN A 75 -11.60 -1.47 -4.65
N SER A 76 -12.79 -2.04 -4.86
CA SER A 76 -13.86 -2.07 -3.86
C SER A 76 -13.59 -3.04 -2.71
N TYR A 77 -12.70 -4.03 -2.91
CA TYR A 77 -12.35 -5.05 -1.92
C TYR A 77 -10.91 -4.90 -1.41
N TYR A 78 -10.18 -3.88 -1.85
CA TYR A 78 -8.74 -3.76 -1.62
C TYR A 78 -8.39 -3.71 -0.13
N SER A 79 -9.20 -3.01 0.67
CA SER A 79 -9.04 -2.98 2.13
C SER A 79 -9.19 -4.37 2.78
N ILE A 80 -10.05 -5.23 2.24
CA ILE A 80 -10.21 -6.62 2.71
C ILE A 80 -9.01 -7.47 2.29
N ILE A 81 -8.45 -7.24 1.10
CA ILE A 81 -7.23 -7.91 0.65
C ILE A 81 -6.05 -7.53 1.57
N LEU A 82 -5.87 -6.24 1.86
CA LEU A 82 -4.84 -5.79 2.80
C LEU A 82 -5.04 -6.35 4.20
N LEU A 83 -6.28 -6.42 4.68
CA LEU A 83 -6.61 -7.04 5.97
C LEU A 83 -6.21 -8.53 5.99
N SER A 84 -6.50 -9.25 4.91
CA SER A 84 -6.15 -10.67 4.76
C SER A 84 -4.62 -10.87 4.72
N LEU A 85 -3.90 -10.01 3.99
CA LEU A 85 -2.44 -10.01 3.97
C LEU A 85 -1.85 -9.70 5.36
N ALA A 86 -2.37 -8.70 6.07
CA ALA A 86 -1.94 -8.38 7.42
C ALA A 86 -2.15 -9.56 8.39
N PHE A 87 -3.26 -10.27 8.25
CA PHE A 87 -3.53 -11.48 9.03
C PHE A 87 -2.54 -12.61 8.71
N LEU A 88 -2.21 -12.83 7.43
CA LEU A 88 -1.17 -13.79 7.04
C LEU A 88 0.21 -13.42 7.61
N VAL A 89 0.56 -12.12 7.62
CA VAL A 89 1.82 -11.62 8.22
C VAL A 89 1.85 -11.94 9.72
N MET A 90 0.73 -11.73 10.41
CA MET A 90 0.61 -12.07 11.83
C MET A 90 0.78 -13.58 12.07
N ILE A 91 0.11 -14.43 11.28
CA ILE A 91 0.28 -15.89 11.36
C ILE A 91 1.75 -16.26 11.17
N ARG A 92 2.40 -15.68 10.16
CA ARG A 92 3.82 -15.92 9.89
C ARG A 92 4.69 -15.57 11.09
N TYR A 93 4.54 -14.36 11.65
CA TYR A 93 5.34 -13.95 12.80
C TYR A 93 5.06 -14.80 14.04
N ARG A 94 3.84 -15.32 14.19
CA ARG A 94 3.50 -16.28 15.24
C ARG A 94 4.24 -17.61 15.04
N ILE A 95 4.25 -18.17 13.83
CA ILE A 95 4.99 -19.41 13.51
C ILE A 95 6.49 -19.22 13.80
N LEU A 96 7.02 -18.04 13.49
CA LEU A 96 8.41 -17.66 13.72
C LEU A 96 8.73 -17.28 15.19
N LYS A 97 7.74 -17.28 16.09
CA LYS A 97 7.90 -16.89 17.51
C LYS A 97 8.50 -15.49 17.70
N ILE A 98 8.13 -14.54 16.83
CA ILE A 98 8.59 -13.14 16.89
C ILE A 98 7.60 -12.31 17.72
N ALA A 99 8.11 -11.40 18.55
CA ALA A 99 7.30 -10.37 19.21
C ALA A 99 6.72 -9.40 18.16
N TYR A 100 5.55 -9.71 17.62
CA TYR A 100 5.00 -9.01 16.46
C TYR A 100 4.23 -7.74 16.78
N ARG A 101 4.03 -7.36 18.05
CA ARG A 101 3.23 -6.18 18.42
C ARG A 101 3.73 -4.90 17.73
N LYS A 102 5.06 -4.67 17.74
CA LYS A 102 5.66 -3.52 17.04
C LYS A 102 5.70 -3.72 15.53
N GLN A 103 5.90 -4.96 15.07
CA GLN A 103 5.91 -5.30 13.65
C GLN A 103 4.57 -5.05 12.96
N MET A 104 3.46 -5.27 13.69
CA MET A 104 2.11 -5.09 13.16
C MET A 104 1.65 -3.63 13.11
N ILE A 105 2.43 -2.66 13.63
CA ILE A 105 2.05 -1.24 13.61
C ILE A 105 1.92 -0.74 12.17
N ILE A 106 2.93 -0.99 11.32
CA ILE A 106 2.92 -0.56 9.91
C ILE A 106 1.78 -1.24 9.14
N PRO A 107 1.63 -2.59 9.19
CA PRO A 107 0.46 -3.27 8.62
C PRO A 107 -0.88 -2.69 9.06
N ALA A 108 -1.06 -2.42 10.35
CA ALA A 108 -2.31 -1.87 10.88
C ALA A 108 -2.58 -0.46 10.34
N ILE A 109 -1.56 0.41 10.28
CA ILE A 109 -1.69 1.75 9.71
C ILE A 109 -2.10 1.67 8.23
N LEU A 110 -1.48 0.80 7.44
CA LEU A 110 -1.81 0.63 6.02
C LEU A 110 -3.27 0.17 5.82
N VAL A 111 -3.75 -0.76 6.64
CA VAL A 111 -5.16 -1.22 6.62
C VAL A 111 -6.11 -0.08 7.00
N ILE A 112 -5.84 0.63 8.09
CA ILE A 112 -6.67 1.76 8.56
C ILE A 112 -6.72 2.87 7.51
N VAL A 113 -5.58 3.23 6.93
CA VAL A 113 -5.50 4.23 5.86
C VAL A 113 -6.28 3.76 4.64
N SER A 114 -6.13 2.50 4.20
CA SER A 114 -6.88 1.95 3.07
C SER A 114 -8.40 2.01 3.28
N ILE A 115 -8.87 1.66 4.49
CA ILE A 115 -10.30 1.74 4.81
C ILE A 115 -10.79 3.18 4.80
N THR A 116 -10.03 4.09 5.41
CA THR A 116 -10.34 5.53 5.39
C THR A 116 -10.41 6.03 3.95
N LEU A 117 -9.43 5.72 3.12
CA LEU A 117 -9.39 6.13 1.71
C LEU A 117 -10.57 5.60 0.91
N HIS A 118 -11.06 4.40 1.19
CA HIS A 118 -12.26 3.86 0.54
C HIS A 118 -13.50 4.75 0.73
N HIS A 119 -13.60 5.45 1.88
CA HIS A 119 -14.73 6.32 2.19
C HIS A 119 -14.50 7.80 1.87
N PHE A 120 -13.26 8.26 1.89
CA PHE A 120 -12.93 9.69 1.82
C PHE A 120 -12.23 10.11 0.53
N LEU A 121 -11.85 9.18 -0.36
CA LEU A 121 -11.27 9.55 -1.65
C LEU A 121 -12.17 10.52 -2.43
N PRO A 122 -11.60 11.52 -3.14
CA PRO A 122 -12.37 12.40 -3.99
C PRO A 122 -13.18 11.63 -5.04
N SER A 123 -14.38 12.13 -5.34
CA SER A 123 -15.33 11.44 -6.22
C SER A 123 -14.77 11.21 -7.63
N GLU A 124 -13.91 12.11 -8.12
CA GLU A 124 -13.24 11.99 -9.42
C GLU A 124 -12.28 10.80 -9.46
N VAL A 125 -11.56 10.57 -8.35
CA VAL A 125 -10.64 9.44 -8.22
C VAL A 125 -11.42 8.12 -8.14
N ILE A 126 -12.51 8.10 -7.37
CA ILE A 126 -13.38 6.91 -7.28
C ILE A 126 -14.00 6.60 -8.66
N ASN A 127 -14.52 7.61 -9.35
CA ASN A 127 -15.10 7.47 -10.67
C ASN A 127 -14.09 6.98 -11.71
N TYR A 128 -12.84 7.45 -11.64
CA TYR A 128 -11.76 6.94 -12.50
C TYR A 128 -11.62 5.42 -12.35
N TRP A 129 -11.52 4.90 -11.12
CA TRP A 129 -11.34 3.47 -10.89
C TRP A 129 -12.56 2.61 -11.26
N HIS A 130 -13.78 3.17 -11.19
CA HIS A 130 -14.97 2.47 -11.67
C HIS A 130 -14.97 2.25 -13.18
N HIS A 131 -14.37 3.18 -13.93
CA HIS A 131 -14.30 3.14 -15.40
C HIS A 131 -12.94 2.66 -15.93
N ALA A 132 -11.96 2.41 -15.06
CA ALA A 132 -10.66 1.90 -15.43
C ALA A 132 -10.79 0.57 -16.19
N TYR A 133 -9.96 0.39 -17.21
CA TYR A 133 -10.00 -0.81 -18.04
C TYR A 133 -9.68 -2.07 -17.23
N LYS A 134 -10.56 -3.08 -17.33
CA LYS A 134 -10.39 -4.40 -16.72
C LYS A 134 -10.11 -5.44 -17.80
N ILE A 135 -9.11 -6.28 -17.55
CA ILE A 135 -8.71 -7.36 -18.46
C ILE A 135 -9.84 -8.39 -18.56
N ASP A 136 -10.29 -8.72 -19.77
CA ASP A 136 -11.29 -9.78 -19.93
C ASP A 136 -10.62 -11.16 -19.93
N MET A 137 -10.66 -11.82 -18.77
CA MET A 137 -10.10 -13.15 -18.56
C MET A 137 -10.84 -14.27 -19.32
N GLN A 138 -12.04 -14.01 -19.85
CA GLN A 138 -12.77 -14.98 -20.68
C GLN A 138 -12.35 -14.92 -22.14
N GLN A 139 -11.71 -13.83 -22.56
CA GLN A 139 -11.23 -13.62 -23.92
C GLN A 139 -9.72 -13.82 -24.06
N SER A 140 -9.01 -14.07 -22.95
CA SER A 140 -7.56 -14.19 -22.85
C SER A 140 -7.00 -15.57 -23.21
N ASN A 141 -7.69 -16.29 -24.11
CA ASN A 141 -7.42 -17.70 -24.42
C ASN A 141 -6.07 -17.93 -25.14
N THR A 142 -5.40 -16.85 -25.57
CA THR A 142 -4.07 -16.91 -26.19
C THR A 142 -3.15 -15.84 -25.60
N LEU A 143 -1.85 -16.12 -25.60
CA LEU A 143 -0.82 -15.18 -25.13
C LEU A 143 -0.88 -13.84 -25.89
N SER A 144 -1.15 -13.87 -27.20
CA SER A 144 -1.33 -12.66 -28.02
C SER A 144 -2.45 -11.78 -27.49
N LYS A 145 -3.62 -12.36 -27.21
CA LYS A 145 -4.77 -11.60 -26.69
C LYS A 145 -4.51 -11.02 -25.31
N LEU A 146 -3.77 -11.74 -24.47
CA LEU A 146 -3.31 -11.21 -23.18
C LEU A 146 -2.39 -9.99 -23.36
N VAL A 147 -1.40 -10.08 -24.25
CA VAL A 147 -0.49 -8.97 -24.56
C VAL A 147 -1.28 -7.77 -25.11
N ASP A 148 -2.21 -8.01 -26.03
CA ASP A 148 -3.07 -6.96 -26.59
C ASP A 148 -3.92 -6.27 -25.51
N GLN A 149 -4.46 -7.04 -24.57
CA GLN A 149 -5.23 -6.50 -23.44
C GLN A 149 -4.37 -5.69 -22.45
N LEU A 150 -3.07 -5.99 -22.31
CA LEU A 150 -2.15 -5.24 -21.45
C LEU A 150 -1.75 -3.87 -22.02
N THR A 151 -1.89 -3.66 -23.34
CA THR A 151 -1.56 -2.38 -23.98
C THR A 151 -2.43 -1.22 -23.46
N LYS A 152 -3.69 -1.49 -23.14
CA LYS A 152 -4.64 -0.47 -22.65
C LYS A 152 -4.24 0.09 -21.27
N PRO A 153 -4.05 -0.75 -20.21
CA PRO A 153 -3.51 -0.28 -18.94
C PRO A 153 -2.18 0.47 -19.09
N MET A 154 -1.27 0.00 -19.95
CA MET A 154 -0.01 0.71 -20.20
C MET A 154 -0.24 2.10 -20.80
N SER A 155 -1.10 2.21 -21.81
CA SER A 155 -1.42 3.50 -22.43
C SER A 155 -2.05 4.47 -21.43
N GLU A 156 -2.92 3.98 -20.54
CA GLU A 156 -3.51 4.80 -19.48
C GLU A 156 -2.46 5.30 -18.50
N ILE A 157 -1.56 4.43 -18.03
CA ILE A 157 -0.46 4.83 -17.12
C ILE A 157 0.43 5.87 -17.79
N ILE A 158 0.81 5.67 -19.05
CA ILE A 158 1.62 6.65 -19.80
C ILE A 158 0.89 7.98 -19.89
N ASN A 159 -0.42 7.97 -20.20
CA ASN A 159 -1.21 9.19 -20.26
C ASN A 159 -1.27 9.90 -18.89
N LEU A 160 -1.48 9.16 -17.80
CA LEU A 160 -1.45 9.73 -16.45
C LEU A 160 -0.11 10.42 -16.16
N ILE A 161 1.02 9.82 -16.55
CA ILE A 161 2.36 10.38 -16.36
C ILE A 161 2.55 11.64 -17.22
N THR A 162 2.13 11.63 -18.48
CA THR A 162 2.32 12.78 -19.39
C THR A 162 1.43 13.96 -19.01
N THR A 163 0.24 13.72 -18.44
CA THR A 163 -0.70 14.78 -18.04
C THR A 163 -0.53 15.26 -16.59
N VAL A 164 0.48 14.81 -15.84
CA VAL A 164 0.75 15.26 -14.46
C VAL A 164 0.82 16.78 -14.34
N LYS A 165 1.41 17.46 -15.33
CA LYS A 165 1.58 18.92 -15.30
C LYS A 165 0.28 19.71 -15.47
N THR A 166 -0.74 19.09 -16.06
CA THR A 166 -1.96 19.77 -16.51
C THR A 166 -3.23 19.25 -15.86
N SER A 167 -3.19 18.07 -15.24
CA SER A 167 -4.34 17.38 -14.68
C SER A 167 -4.13 17.05 -13.19
N PRO A 168 -4.85 17.75 -12.29
CA PRO A 168 -4.89 17.41 -10.87
C PRO A 168 -5.32 15.97 -10.59
N LEU A 169 -6.21 15.44 -11.44
CA LEU A 169 -6.69 14.06 -11.36
C LEU A 169 -5.57 13.05 -11.61
N SER A 170 -4.66 13.34 -12.55
CA SER A 170 -3.53 12.44 -12.84
C SER A 170 -2.58 12.32 -11.65
N ILE A 171 -2.33 13.42 -10.94
CA ILE A 171 -1.53 13.41 -9.71
C ILE A 171 -2.20 12.55 -8.64
N ALA A 172 -3.51 12.74 -8.43
CA ALA A 172 -4.26 11.99 -7.43
C ALA A 172 -4.30 10.48 -7.72
N ILE A 173 -4.49 10.08 -8.99
CA ILE A 173 -4.49 8.67 -9.39
C ILE A 173 -3.10 8.06 -9.23
N LEU A 174 -2.03 8.74 -9.65
CA LEU A 174 -0.67 8.24 -9.49
C LEU A 174 -0.29 8.08 -8.02
N ALA A 175 -0.69 9.02 -7.17
CA ALA A 175 -0.51 8.91 -5.72
C ALA A 175 -1.28 7.71 -5.14
N ASN A 176 -2.51 7.47 -5.63
CA ASN A 176 -3.30 6.31 -5.23
C ASN A 176 -2.62 4.99 -5.66
N ILE A 177 -2.12 4.88 -6.90
CA ILE A 177 -1.34 3.73 -7.37
C ILE A 177 -0.10 3.52 -6.49
N MET A 178 0.62 4.60 -6.17
CA MET A 178 1.82 4.55 -5.34
C MET A 178 1.51 4.03 -3.93
N PHE A 179 0.42 4.50 -3.30
CA PHE A 179 -0.04 3.99 -2.01
C PHE A 179 -0.34 2.49 -2.08
N VAL A 180 -1.10 2.06 -3.09
CA VAL A 180 -1.45 0.64 -3.28
C VAL A 180 -0.19 -0.22 -3.48
N ALA A 181 0.75 0.24 -4.29
CA ALA A 181 2.02 -0.45 -4.51
C ALA A 181 2.79 -0.62 -3.20
N ILE A 182 2.97 0.46 -2.45
CA ILE A 182 3.70 0.43 -1.16
C ILE A 182 3.00 -0.50 -0.17
N ALA A 183 1.69 -0.37 -0.03
CA ALA A 183 0.93 -1.17 0.93
C ALA A 183 1.02 -2.66 0.60
N THR A 184 0.83 -3.02 -0.67
CA THR A 184 0.90 -4.42 -1.13
C THR A 184 2.33 -4.97 -1.01
N ILE A 185 3.33 -4.24 -1.52
CA ILE A 185 4.73 -4.68 -1.51
C ILE A 185 5.23 -4.83 -0.07
N SER A 186 4.89 -3.90 0.84
CA SER A 186 5.29 -4.00 2.24
C SER A 186 4.77 -5.29 2.88
N MET A 187 3.48 -5.62 2.68
CA MET A 187 2.89 -6.84 3.23
C MET A 187 3.48 -8.11 2.61
N LEU A 188 3.66 -8.12 1.28
CA LEU A 188 4.26 -9.27 0.58
C LEU A 188 5.72 -9.48 0.99
N GLN A 189 6.49 -8.41 1.16
CA GLN A 189 7.85 -8.50 1.69
C GLN A 189 7.84 -9.13 3.09
N ASP A 190 6.95 -8.69 3.97
CA ASP A 190 6.83 -9.27 5.31
C ASP A 190 6.36 -10.73 5.29
N LEU A 191 5.66 -11.19 4.24
CA LEU A 191 5.25 -12.58 4.05
C LEU A 191 6.35 -13.49 3.49
N PHE A 192 7.16 -12.98 2.57
CA PHE A 192 8.10 -13.81 1.80
C PHE A 192 9.58 -13.57 2.14
N ARG A 193 9.92 -12.51 2.88
CA ARG A 193 11.31 -12.21 3.26
C ARG A 193 11.91 -13.34 4.10
N PRO A 194 13.11 -13.87 3.78
CA PRO A 194 13.77 -14.90 4.60
C PRO A 194 13.83 -14.53 6.09
N LYS A 195 13.71 -15.51 6.99
CA LYS A 195 13.62 -15.27 8.44
C LYS A 195 14.84 -14.50 8.97
N GLU A 196 16.02 -14.78 8.41
CA GLU A 196 17.32 -14.17 8.72
C GLU A 196 17.33 -12.66 8.43
N LYS A 197 16.48 -12.19 7.51
CA LYS A 197 16.40 -10.79 7.10
C LYS A 197 15.31 -10.02 7.86
N ILE A 198 14.59 -10.64 8.79
CA ILE A 198 13.54 -9.96 9.57
C ILE A 198 14.20 -9.06 10.62
N LYS A 199 14.07 -7.74 10.42
CA LYS A 199 14.61 -6.70 11.29
C LYS A 199 13.66 -6.38 12.43
N VAL A 200 14.21 -5.98 13.58
CA VAL A 200 13.43 -5.40 14.67
C VAL A 200 12.92 -4.02 14.24
N THR A 201 11.61 -3.78 14.26
CA THR A 201 11.04 -2.45 13.94
C THR A 201 11.53 -1.41 14.94
N LYS A 202 12.20 -0.36 14.46
CA LYS A 202 12.56 0.79 15.29
C LYS A 202 11.46 1.84 15.24
N ASN A 203 11.32 2.61 16.32
CA ASN A 203 10.34 3.70 16.38
C ASN A 203 10.58 4.74 15.27
N PHE A 204 11.85 5.00 14.93
CA PHE A 204 12.22 5.90 13.84
C PHE A 204 11.67 5.42 12.49
N ASP A 205 11.75 4.12 12.20
CA ASP A 205 11.24 3.54 10.94
C ASP A 205 9.73 3.72 10.82
N ILE A 206 9.01 3.56 11.94
CA ILE A 206 7.55 3.79 12.01
C ILE A 206 7.24 5.26 11.71
N ILE A 207 7.93 6.20 12.38
CA ILE A 207 7.71 7.64 12.19
C ILE A 207 7.99 8.04 10.73
N ALA A 208 9.11 7.60 10.17
CA ALA A 208 9.48 7.86 8.78
C ALA A 208 8.40 7.32 7.81
N THR A 209 7.90 6.11 8.06
CA THR A 209 6.83 5.51 7.26
C THR A 209 5.53 6.30 7.36
N ILE A 210 5.15 6.77 8.55
CA ILE A 210 3.94 7.59 8.76
C ILE A 210 4.04 8.91 7.99
N ILE A 211 5.18 9.61 8.09
CA ILE A 211 5.39 10.88 7.38
C ILE A 211 5.31 10.66 5.88
N PHE A 212 5.98 9.62 5.38
CA PHE A 212 5.97 9.29 3.96
C PHE A 212 4.55 8.95 3.46
N LEU A 213 3.79 8.15 4.21
CA LEU A 213 2.39 7.85 3.90
C LEU A 213 1.51 9.09 3.93
N ALA A 214 1.71 9.99 4.90
CA ALA A 214 0.93 11.23 4.99
C ALA A 214 1.13 12.13 3.76
N ILE A 215 2.37 12.21 3.25
CA ILE A 215 2.68 12.94 2.01
C ILE A 215 1.90 12.31 0.84
N ILE A 216 2.01 10.99 0.64
CA ILE A 216 1.33 10.30 -0.46
C ILE A 216 -0.17 10.48 -0.38
N VAL A 217 -0.76 10.26 0.80
CA VAL A 217 -2.19 10.44 1.04
C VAL A 217 -2.62 11.86 0.73
N SER A 218 -1.85 12.87 1.11
CA SER A 218 -2.15 14.28 0.78
C SER A 218 -2.27 14.51 -0.74
N PHE A 219 -1.38 13.90 -1.54
CA PHE A 219 -1.45 13.96 -3.00
C PHE A 219 -2.63 13.19 -3.60
N MET A 220 -3.22 12.21 -2.90
CA MET A 220 -4.44 11.53 -3.37
C MET A 220 -5.67 12.46 -3.37
N PHE A 221 -5.60 13.57 -2.62
CA PHE A 221 -6.64 14.60 -2.57
C PHE A 221 -6.32 15.80 -3.47
N TYR A 222 -5.34 15.70 -4.36
CA TYR A 222 -4.88 16.83 -5.17
C TYR A 222 -5.95 17.42 -6.10
N THR A 223 -7.03 16.69 -6.39
CA THR A 223 -8.19 17.23 -7.12
C THR A 223 -8.93 18.30 -6.32
N GLU A 224 -8.89 18.25 -4.99
CA GLU A 224 -9.50 19.24 -4.11
C GLU A 224 -8.67 20.53 -4.10
N ASN A 225 -9.34 21.67 -4.35
CA ASN A 225 -8.69 22.98 -4.40
C ASN A 225 -8.02 23.36 -3.06
N ASN A 226 -8.60 22.92 -1.94
CA ASN A 226 -8.09 23.21 -0.60
C ASN A 226 -7.15 22.11 -0.07
N SER A 227 -6.70 21.18 -0.90
CA SER A 227 -5.78 20.13 -0.45
C SER A 227 -4.42 20.73 -0.07
N PRO A 228 -3.86 20.38 1.10
CA PRO A 228 -2.55 20.89 1.53
C PRO A 228 -1.45 20.60 0.51
N ALA A 229 -1.45 19.42 -0.13
CA ALA A 229 -0.50 19.08 -1.18
C ALA A 229 -0.57 20.06 -2.36
N ARG A 230 -1.78 20.42 -2.81
CA ARG A 230 -1.94 21.35 -3.93
C ARG A 230 -1.49 22.76 -3.56
N ILE A 231 -1.92 23.28 -2.41
CA ILE A 231 -1.53 24.61 -1.94
C ILE A 231 0.00 24.72 -1.86
N VAL A 232 0.67 23.75 -1.23
CA VAL A 232 2.14 23.76 -1.10
C VAL A 232 2.80 23.66 -2.47
N THR A 233 2.32 22.77 -3.34
CA THR A 233 2.90 22.58 -4.68
C THR A 233 2.75 23.83 -5.53
N GLU A 234 1.58 24.46 -5.53
CA GLU A 234 1.33 25.71 -6.28
C GLU A 234 2.20 26.86 -5.76
N HIS A 235 2.39 26.98 -4.44
CA HIS A 235 3.30 27.99 -3.86
C HIS A 235 4.76 27.74 -4.23
N VAL A 236 5.22 26.48 -4.19
CA VAL A 236 6.58 26.12 -4.60
C VAL A 236 6.79 26.40 -6.08
N ILE A 237 5.84 26.03 -6.94
CA ILE A 237 5.91 26.32 -8.37
C ILE A 237 5.98 27.84 -8.58
N TYR A 238 5.08 28.60 -7.95
CA TYR A 238 5.06 30.06 -8.03
C TYR A 238 6.42 30.67 -7.65
N PHE A 239 7.01 30.24 -6.53
CA PHE A 239 8.32 30.69 -6.06
C PHE A 239 9.47 30.32 -7.01
N LEU A 240 9.36 29.21 -7.72
CA LEU A 240 10.40 28.78 -8.68
C LEU A 240 10.27 29.47 -10.04
N THR A 241 9.08 29.94 -10.39
CA THR A 241 8.79 30.53 -11.70
C THR A 241 8.70 32.06 -11.73
N ASN A 242 8.58 32.71 -10.56
CA ASN A 242 8.54 34.16 -10.37
C ASN A 242 9.59 34.60 -9.36
#